data_AF-A0A7R9S8N1-F1
#
_entry.id   AF-A0A7R9S8N1-F1
#
_cell.length_a   1.000
_cell.length_b   1.000
_cell.length_c   1.000
_cell.angle_alpha   90.00
_cell.angle_beta   90.00
_cell.angle_gamma   90.00
#
_symmetry.space_group_name_H-M   'P 1'
#
loop_
_entity.id
_entity.type
_entity.pdbx_description
1 polymer ?
#
loop_
_entity_poly.entity_id
_entity_poly.type
_entity_poly.pdbx_seq_one_letter_code
_entity_poly.pdbx_strand_id
1 'polypeptide(L)'
;REVTMFAFFVLLIPSSSLATEVPLARPDYSLCLSRSKHAQLGPHYYFFSWVDPSAQTLLYDWYSAKNFCRQRCMDLVSLESEEENSFVKSAISSNNIPHIWTSGRKCNFPGCERPDLRPAIINGWFWSGSGLFLNPTNN
;
A
#
# COMPACT_ATOMS: atom_id res chain seq x y z
N ARG A 1 25.72 -62.81 11.27
CA ARG A 1 26.09 -61.61 10.49
C ARG A 1 24.89 -60.69 10.52
N GLU A 2 24.88 -59.74 11.45
CA GLU A 2 23.84 -58.70 11.51
C GLU A 2 24.24 -57.59 10.53
N VAL A 3 23.32 -57.25 9.62
CA VAL A 3 23.54 -56.18 8.64
C VAL A 3 22.96 -54.90 9.24
N THR A 4 23.81 -54.05 9.78
CA THR A 4 23.42 -52.73 10.27
C THR A 4 23.08 -51.84 9.07
N MET A 5 21.79 -51.50 8.91
CA MET A 5 21.32 -50.61 7.86
C MET A 5 21.50 -49.15 8.31
N PHE A 6 22.34 -48.39 7.61
CA PHE A 6 22.52 -46.96 7.84
C PHE A 6 21.61 -46.16 6.90
N ALA A 7 20.66 -45.41 7.48
CA ALA A 7 19.81 -44.49 6.73
C ALA A 7 20.44 -43.08 6.76
N PHE A 8 20.88 -42.58 5.60
CA PHE A 8 21.29 -41.19 5.43
C PHE A 8 20.06 -40.34 5.10
N PHE A 9 19.55 -39.60 6.08
CA PHE A 9 18.60 -38.53 5.83
C PHE A 9 19.36 -37.32 5.29
N VAL A 10 19.27 -37.07 3.98
CA VAL A 10 19.68 -35.78 3.41
C VAL A 10 18.66 -34.75 3.88
N LEU A 11 19.02 -34.00 4.93
CA LEU A 11 18.30 -32.80 5.34
C LEU A 11 18.50 -31.74 4.27
N LEU A 12 17.64 -31.77 3.25
CA LEU A 12 17.42 -30.61 2.38
C LEU A 12 16.79 -29.54 3.27
N ILE A 13 17.61 -28.69 3.89
CA ILE A 13 17.13 -27.45 4.48
C ILE A 13 16.63 -26.63 3.31
N PRO A 14 15.32 -26.39 3.15
CA PRO A 14 14.86 -25.41 2.19
C PRO A 14 15.41 -24.08 2.71
N SER A 15 16.34 -23.47 1.97
CA SER A 15 16.71 -22.08 2.16
C SER A 15 15.54 -21.20 1.72
N SER A 16 14.44 -21.27 2.48
CA SER A 16 13.40 -20.26 2.42
C SER A 16 13.95 -19.05 3.15
N SER A 17 14.58 -18.14 2.41
CA SER A 17 14.57 -16.73 2.80
C SER A 17 13.10 -16.31 2.86
N LEU A 18 12.48 -16.44 4.03
CA LEU A 18 11.21 -15.75 4.31
C LEU A 18 11.56 -14.27 4.27
N ALA A 19 11.34 -13.65 3.11
CA ALA A 19 11.07 -12.23 3.08
C ALA A 19 9.87 -12.02 4.02
N THR A 20 10.12 -11.47 5.19
CA THR A 20 9.07 -11.09 6.12
C THR A 20 8.29 -9.95 5.46
N GLU A 21 7.25 -10.26 4.71
CA GLU A 21 6.32 -9.26 4.22
C GLU A 21 5.68 -8.58 5.44
N VAL A 22 5.86 -7.26 5.56
CA VAL A 22 5.22 -6.49 6.62
C VAL A 22 3.71 -6.63 6.44
N PRO A 23 2.99 -7.28 7.37
CA PRO A 23 1.57 -7.54 7.18
C PRO A 23 0.79 -6.23 7.21
N LEU A 24 -0.25 -6.15 6.39
CA LEU A 24 -1.14 -5.00 6.39
C LEU A 24 -1.95 -4.95 7.70
N ALA A 25 -1.94 -3.80 8.35
CA ALA A 25 -2.57 -3.61 9.64
C ALA A 25 -4.10 -3.72 9.56
N ARG A 26 -4.70 -4.29 10.60
CA ARG A 26 -6.15 -4.29 10.80
C ARG A 26 -6.60 -2.92 11.36
N PRO A 27 -7.85 -2.51 11.12
CA PRO A 27 -8.40 -1.31 11.74
C PRO A 27 -8.40 -1.39 13.26
N ASP A 28 -8.11 -0.27 13.92
CA ASP A 28 -8.24 -0.06 15.35
C ASP A 28 -9.44 0.86 15.60
N TYR A 29 -10.46 0.33 16.28
CA TYR A 29 -11.70 1.05 16.51
C TYR A 29 -11.51 2.41 17.19
N SER A 30 -10.60 2.52 18.16
CA SER A 30 -10.35 3.76 18.89
C SER A 30 -9.71 4.83 18.01
N LEU A 31 -8.77 4.43 17.15
CA LEU A 31 -8.12 5.30 16.18
C LEU A 31 -9.09 5.70 15.05
N CYS A 32 -10.00 4.81 14.66
CA CYS A 32 -11.04 5.15 13.72
C CYS A 32 -11.94 6.28 14.25
N LEU A 33 -12.38 6.23 15.51
CA LEU A 33 -13.24 7.27 16.08
C LEU A 33 -12.54 8.63 16.22
N SER A 34 -11.24 8.62 16.47
CA SER A 34 -10.44 9.82 16.75
C SER A 34 -9.75 10.42 15.52
N ARG A 35 -9.92 9.84 14.33
CA ARG A 35 -9.22 10.30 13.12
C ARG A 35 -9.66 11.70 12.70
N SER A 36 -8.68 12.54 12.41
CA SER A 36 -8.89 13.88 11.86
C SER A 36 -9.45 13.83 10.43
N LYS A 37 -10.28 14.81 10.08
CA LYS A 37 -10.77 15.05 8.72
C LYS A 37 -10.39 16.47 8.32
N HIS A 38 -9.37 16.63 7.49
CA HIS A 38 -8.82 17.95 7.17
C HIS A 38 -9.51 18.62 5.99
N ALA A 39 -10.05 17.82 5.07
CA ALA A 39 -10.78 18.32 3.92
C ALA A 39 -11.86 17.34 3.48
N GLN A 40 -12.76 17.81 2.61
CA GLN A 40 -13.81 17.03 1.99
C GLN A 40 -13.92 17.41 0.51
N LEU A 41 -13.99 16.41 -0.37
CA LEU A 41 -14.30 16.56 -1.79
C LEU A 41 -15.36 15.53 -2.15
N GLY A 42 -16.54 16.00 -2.57
CA GLY A 42 -17.70 15.13 -2.79
C GLY A 42 -18.03 14.26 -1.56
N PRO A 43 -18.14 12.93 -1.71
CA PRO A 43 -18.46 12.02 -0.61
C PRO A 43 -17.24 11.62 0.23
N HIS A 44 -16.02 12.03 -0.14
CA HIS A 44 -14.79 11.58 0.48
C HIS A 44 -14.20 12.63 1.44
N TYR A 45 -13.66 12.15 2.56
CA TYR A 45 -12.87 12.95 3.50
C TYR A 45 -11.39 12.64 3.34
N TYR A 46 -10.55 13.67 3.45
CA TYR A 46 -9.11 13.57 3.28
C TYR A 46 -8.39 13.87 4.58
N PHE A 47 -7.42 13.01 4.88
CA PHE A 47 -6.45 13.19 5.95
C PHE A 47 -5.12 13.57 5.33
N PHE A 48 -4.48 14.59 5.89
CA PHE A 48 -3.17 15.10 5.45
C PHE A 48 -2.18 14.90 6.58
N SER A 49 -1.21 13.99 6.38
CA SER A 49 -0.23 13.65 7.42
C SER A 49 0.62 14.83 7.86
N TRP A 50 0.87 15.79 6.97
CA TRP A 50 1.63 17.00 7.27
C TRP A 50 0.86 18.04 8.11
N VAL A 51 -0.45 17.86 8.31
CA VAL A 51 -1.29 18.73 9.14
C VAL A 51 -1.55 18.10 10.51
N ASP A 52 -1.63 16.77 10.57
CA ASP A 52 -1.96 16.08 11.83
C ASP A 52 -0.75 16.01 12.78
N PRO A 53 -0.87 16.49 14.02
CA PRO A 53 0.24 16.46 14.98
C PRO A 53 0.79 15.06 15.26
N SER A 54 -0.02 14.00 15.12
CA SER A 54 0.42 12.63 15.33
C SER A 54 1.23 12.06 14.17
N ALA A 55 1.27 12.74 13.02
CA ALA A 55 1.91 12.26 11.80
C ALA A 55 2.92 13.23 11.17
N GLN A 56 2.86 14.53 11.49
CA GLN A 56 3.60 15.58 10.78
C GLN A 56 5.13 15.45 10.82
N THR A 57 5.70 14.75 11.82
CA THR A 57 7.15 14.54 11.96
C THR A 57 7.61 13.16 11.48
N LEU A 58 6.70 12.32 10.98
CA LEU A 58 6.98 10.94 10.66
C LEU A 58 7.25 10.76 9.17
N LEU A 59 8.40 10.17 8.86
CA LEU A 59 8.76 9.73 7.52
C LEU A 59 8.37 8.27 7.38
N TYR A 60 7.33 8.02 6.59
CA TYR A 60 6.84 6.67 6.32
C TYR A 60 7.37 6.13 4.99
N ASP A 61 7.73 4.85 4.97
CA ASP A 61 7.69 4.08 3.73
C ASP A 61 6.24 3.79 3.32
N TRP A 62 6.04 3.22 2.13
CA TRP A 62 4.70 2.97 1.60
C TRP A 62 3.86 2.04 2.50
N TYR A 63 4.46 0.98 3.05
CA TYR A 63 3.75 0.02 3.91
C TYR A 63 3.33 0.65 5.24
N SER A 64 4.21 1.43 5.85
CA SER A 64 3.94 2.13 7.10
C SER A 64 2.85 3.20 6.92
N ALA A 65 2.89 3.94 5.81
CA ALA A 65 1.85 4.91 5.46
C ALA A 65 0.50 4.23 5.25
N LYS A 66 0.47 3.11 4.51
CA LYS A 66 -0.76 2.33 4.31
C LYS A 66 -1.31 1.76 5.62
N ASN A 67 -0.44 1.26 6.49
CA ASN A 67 -0.83 0.75 7.81
C ASN A 67 -1.37 1.85 8.73
N PHE A 68 -0.74 3.03 8.73
CA PHE A 68 -1.23 4.20 9.47
C PHE A 68 -2.68 4.55 9.09
N CYS A 69 -2.97 4.59 7.79
CA CYS A 69 -4.33 4.84 7.29
C CYS A 69 -5.28 3.71 7.66
N ARG A 70 -4.90 2.45 7.42
CA ARG A 70 -5.75 1.28 7.68
C ARG A 70 -6.15 1.13 9.14
N GLN A 71 -5.22 1.39 10.07
CA GLN A 71 -5.51 1.42 11.50
C GLN A 71 -6.59 2.44 11.87
N ARG A 72 -6.74 3.50 11.08
CA ARG A 72 -7.73 4.56 11.28
C ARG A 72 -8.98 4.39 10.41
N CYS A 73 -9.26 3.19 9.88
CA CYS A 73 -10.38 2.96 8.96
C CYS A 73 -10.34 3.88 7.73
N MET A 74 -9.14 4.19 7.25
CA MET A 74 -8.87 4.91 6.01
C MET A 74 -7.99 4.03 5.10
N ASP A 75 -7.64 4.52 3.92
CA ASP A 75 -6.56 3.97 3.11
C ASP A 75 -5.74 5.14 2.52
N LEU A 76 -4.63 4.84 1.84
CA LEU A 76 -3.95 5.83 1.01
C LEU A 76 -4.89 6.31 -0.11
N VAL A 77 -4.69 7.55 -0.54
CA VAL A 77 -5.54 8.17 -1.56
C VAL A 77 -5.39 7.47 -2.92
N SER A 78 -6.51 7.13 -3.54
CA SER A 78 -6.61 6.76 -4.95
C SER A 78 -6.98 8.01 -5.73
N LEU A 79 -6.33 8.28 -6.87
CA LEU A 79 -6.63 9.47 -7.68
C LEU A 79 -7.32 9.04 -8.97
N GLU A 80 -8.65 9.05 -8.95
CA GLU A 80 -9.48 8.43 -10.01
C GLU A 80 -10.15 9.45 -10.93
N SER A 81 -10.13 10.73 -10.57
CA SER A 81 -10.65 11.82 -11.37
C SER A 81 -9.65 12.97 -11.50
N GLU A 82 -9.79 13.77 -12.56
CA GLU A 82 -8.99 14.97 -12.74
C GLU A 82 -9.25 16.03 -11.67
N GLU A 83 -10.51 16.13 -11.21
CA GLU A 83 -10.90 17.02 -10.11
C GLU A 83 -10.17 16.65 -8.81
N GLU A 84 -10.20 15.37 -8.43
CA GLU A 84 -9.50 14.88 -7.24
C GLU A 84 -7.98 15.04 -7.34
N ASN A 85 -7.41 14.72 -8.51
CA ASN A 85 -5.99 14.93 -8.76
C ASN A 85 -5.58 16.41 -8.63
N SER A 86 -6.39 17.32 -9.16
CA SER A 86 -6.14 18.76 -9.08
C SER A 86 -6.27 19.26 -7.64
N PHE A 87 -7.31 18.83 -6.92
CA PHE A 87 -7.51 19.12 -5.50
C PHE A 87 -6.30 18.70 -4.64
N VAL A 88 -5.81 17.46 -4.81
CA VAL A 88 -4.65 16.96 -4.05
C VAL A 88 -3.36 17.69 -4.46
N LYS A 89 -3.13 17.95 -5.75
CA LYS A 89 -1.98 18.74 -6.22
C LYS A 89 -1.97 20.15 -5.63
N SER A 90 -3.12 20.83 -5.60
CA SER A 90 -3.24 22.14 -4.98
C SER A 90 -2.87 22.08 -3.50
N ALA A 91 -3.41 21.12 -2.75
CA ALA A 91 -3.09 20.95 -1.32
C ALA A 91 -1.59 20.71 -1.08
N ILE A 92 -0.93 19.89 -1.90
CA ILE A 92 0.52 19.65 -1.83
C ILE A 92 1.29 20.95 -2.11
N SER A 93 0.96 21.64 -3.20
CA SER A 93 1.68 22.84 -3.65
C SER A 93 1.54 24.01 -2.66
N SER A 94 0.34 24.24 -2.13
CA SER A 94 0.07 25.34 -1.19
C SER A 94 0.73 25.15 0.18
N ASN A 95 1.12 23.92 0.53
CA ASN A 95 1.78 23.59 1.78
C ASN A 95 3.27 23.25 1.61
N ASN A 96 3.84 23.47 0.42
CA ASN A 96 5.24 23.12 0.09
C ASN A 96 5.62 21.67 0.43
N ILE A 97 4.71 20.73 0.20
CA ILE A 97 4.95 19.31 0.50
C ILE A 97 5.77 18.69 -0.64
N PRO A 98 6.94 18.09 -0.37
CA PRO A 98 7.85 17.63 -1.42
C PRO A 98 7.32 16.41 -2.18
N HIS A 99 6.68 15.47 -1.46
CA HIS A 99 6.09 14.26 -2.03
C HIS A 99 5.09 13.65 -1.05
N ILE A 100 4.24 12.77 -1.56
CA ILE A 100 3.30 11.96 -0.77
C ILE A 100 3.29 10.52 -1.29
N TRP A 101 2.86 9.58 -0.44
CA TRP A 101 2.47 8.25 -0.89
C TRP A 101 0.98 8.23 -1.26
N THR A 102 0.67 7.70 -2.44
CA THR A 102 -0.70 7.37 -2.85
C THR A 102 -0.91 5.85 -2.79
N SER A 103 -2.14 5.40 -3.01
CA SER A 103 -2.45 3.96 -3.00
C SER A 103 -1.95 3.21 -4.24
N GLY A 104 -1.31 3.89 -5.18
CA GLY A 104 -0.83 3.33 -6.44
C GLY A 104 0.19 2.23 -6.21
N ARG A 105 -0.08 1.04 -6.75
CA ARG A 105 0.76 -0.14 -6.57
C ARG A 105 0.82 -0.94 -7.87
N LYS A 106 1.98 -1.55 -8.10
CA LYS A 106 2.17 -2.52 -9.20
C LYS A 106 1.84 -3.92 -8.68
N CYS A 107 1.04 -4.66 -9.44
CA CYS A 107 0.69 -6.05 -9.19
C CYS A 107 1.89 -6.96 -9.54
N ASN A 108 2.91 -6.96 -8.69
CA ASN A 108 4.16 -7.70 -8.87
C ASN A 108 4.48 -8.66 -7.70
N PHE A 109 3.44 -9.14 -7.03
CA PHE A 109 3.50 -10.01 -5.85
C PHE A 109 2.61 -11.25 -6.07
N PRO A 110 2.76 -12.32 -5.27
CA PRO A 110 1.96 -13.54 -5.42
C PRO A 110 0.44 -13.26 -5.37
N GLY A 111 -0.33 -13.88 -6.26
CA GLY A 111 -1.77 -13.64 -6.41
C GLY A 111 -2.13 -12.64 -7.53
N CYS A 112 -1.13 -12.09 -8.21
CA CYS A 112 -1.27 -11.20 -9.37
C CYS A 112 -1.06 -11.92 -10.72
N GLU A 113 -1.14 -13.25 -10.79
CA GLU A 113 -0.87 -14.07 -11.97
C GLU A 113 -2.02 -14.05 -13.00
N ARG A 114 -2.54 -12.87 -13.27
CA ARG A 114 -3.61 -12.63 -14.23
C ARG A 114 -3.06 -12.31 -15.62
N PRO A 115 -3.55 -12.96 -16.71
CA PRO A 115 -3.08 -12.69 -18.07
C PRO A 115 -3.28 -11.25 -18.53
N ASP A 116 -4.38 -10.61 -18.16
CA ASP A 116 -4.73 -9.24 -18.55
C ASP A 116 -3.81 -8.19 -17.91
N LEU A 117 -3.17 -8.51 -16.78
CA LEU A 117 -2.21 -7.64 -16.12
C LEU A 117 -0.79 -7.76 -16.69
N ARG A 118 -0.60 -8.49 -17.80
CA ARG A 118 0.71 -8.69 -18.42
C ARG A 118 0.89 -7.80 -19.66
N PRO A 119 2.07 -7.18 -19.84
CA PRO A 119 3.19 -7.14 -18.91
C PRO A 119 2.90 -6.23 -17.70
N ALA A 120 3.32 -6.64 -16.50
CA ALA A 120 2.96 -5.98 -15.25
C ALA A 120 3.43 -4.52 -15.14
N ILE A 121 4.47 -4.14 -15.88
CA ILE A 121 4.93 -2.76 -15.94
C ILE A 121 3.98 -1.85 -16.72
N ILE A 122 3.22 -2.40 -17.68
CA ILE A 122 2.27 -1.66 -18.52
C ILE A 122 0.85 -1.76 -17.94
N ASN A 123 0.36 -2.98 -17.71
CA ASN A 123 -1.04 -3.24 -17.35
C ASN A 123 -1.25 -3.54 -15.85
N GLY A 124 -0.16 -3.65 -15.07
CA GLY A 124 -0.23 -4.15 -13.70
C GLY A 124 -0.43 -3.07 -12.64
N TRP A 125 -0.66 -1.81 -13.01
CA TRP A 125 -0.84 -0.72 -12.05
C TRP A 125 -2.29 -0.62 -11.60
N PHE A 126 -2.51 -0.48 -10.30
CA PHE A 126 -3.83 -0.32 -9.72
C PHE A 126 -3.77 0.56 -8.46
N TRP A 127 -4.92 1.09 -8.07
CA TRP A 127 -5.11 1.81 -6.82
C TRP A 127 -5.47 0.81 -5.71
N SER A 128 -4.56 0.57 -4.77
CA SER A 128 -4.80 -0.39 -3.69
C SER A 128 -5.80 0.08 -2.62
N GLY A 129 -6.24 1.33 -2.67
CA GLY A 129 -7.27 1.88 -1.76
C GLY A 129 -8.69 1.65 -2.27
N SER A 130 -8.90 1.64 -3.58
CA SER A 130 -10.20 1.43 -4.22
C SER A 130 -10.33 0.11 -4.97
N GLY A 131 -9.19 -0.49 -5.36
CA GLY A 131 -9.12 -1.72 -6.15
C GLY A 131 -9.22 -1.50 -7.66
N LEU A 132 -9.33 -0.25 -8.14
CA LEU A 132 -9.44 0.03 -9.57
C LEU A 132 -8.08 -0.03 -10.28
N PHE A 133 -8.06 -0.57 -11.49
CA PHE A 133 -6.86 -0.61 -12.34
C PHE A 133 -6.64 0.73 -13.05
N LEU A 134 -5.36 1.10 -13.21
CA LEU A 134 -4.97 2.25 -14.01
C LEU A 134 -4.90 1.86 -15.50
N ASN A 135 -5.03 2.86 -16.36
CA ASN A 135 -4.79 2.68 -17.78
C ASN A 135 -3.35 2.22 -18.08
N PRO A 136 -3.13 1.53 -19.21
CA PRO A 136 -1.80 1.14 -19.66
C PRO A 136 -0.81 2.31 -19.66
N THR A 137 0.42 2.07 -19.21
CA THR A 137 1.45 3.12 -19.07
C THR A 137 2.32 3.33 -20.31
N ASN A 138 1.91 2.81 -21.47
CA ASN A 138 2.67 2.83 -22.73
C ASN A 138 2.08 3.81 -23.77
N ASN A 139 1.42 4.86 -23.30
CA ASN A 139 0.88 5.94 -24.13
C ASN A 139 1.95 6.94 -24.57
#